data_AF-A0A5J4XJ29-F1
#
_entry.id   AF-A0A5J4XJ29-F1
#
_cell.length_a   1.000
_cell.length_b   1.000
_cell.length_c   1.000
_cell.angle_alpha   90.00
_cell.angle_beta   90.00
_cell.angle_gamma   90.00
#
_symmetry.space_group_name_H-M   'P 1'
#
loop_
_entity.id
_entity.type
_entity.pdbx_description
1 polymer ?
#
loop_
_entity_poly.entity_id
_entity_poly.type
_entity_poly.pdbx_seq_one_letter_code
_entity_poly.pdbx_strand_id
1 'polypeptide(L)'
;MRTSHLALPASQCEQFRKAFVSQTRASQRLCRAATGASFLPSRYAAIKSIDVEFAHFVNKGQITTAAAEVCLLAEDGSVLLNSYICPGNLYESFRSIKVAPVCSMACPSAELHAASSGFDWIGGVTVENYTDAPTLKVIQQQLTTLLEGSLLIGYGLSKDLSSLRLHHPHALQKDLIRYRKFQSSTGQARKLQEISQRFLSHDIQAGKHTAREDAFAALQLYLQHVRNDPALMTYQELVDYELRNLPFA
;
A
#
# COMPACT_ATOMS: atom_id res chain seq x y z
N MET A 1 34.54 -31.91 16.85
CA MET A 1 33.67 -32.76 17.67
C MET A 1 32.23 -32.48 17.26
N ARG A 2 31.55 -33.44 16.62
CA ARG A 2 30.13 -33.30 16.22
C ARG A 2 29.25 -33.59 17.44
N THR A 3 28.44 -32.63 17.87
CA THR A 3 27.37 -32.86 18.84
C THR A 3 26.09 -33.18 18.09
N SER A 4 25.69 -34.45 18.16
CA SER A 4 24.39 -34.94 17.72
C SER A 4 23.29 -34.36 18.63
N HIS A 5 22.47 -33.45 18.10
CA HIS A 5 21.22 -33.08 18.77
C HIS A 5 20.22 -34.25 18.64
N LEU A 6 19.87 -34.87 19.76
CA LEU A 6 18.74 -35.80 19.81
C LEU A 6 17.46 -35.03 19.50
N ALA A 7 16.84 -35.32 18.36
CA ALA A 7 15.46 -34.93 18.10
C ALA A 7 14.53 -35.62 19.09
N LEU A 8 13.54 -34.90 19.62
CA LEU A 8 12.52 -35.48 20.48
C LEU A 8 11.69 -36.49 19.66
N PRO A 9 11.39 -37.68 20.21
CA PRO A 9 10.62 -38.69 19.50
C PRO A 9 9.22 -38.18 19.14
N ALA A 10 8.72 -38.57 17.96
CA ALA A 10 7.46 -38.07 17.39
C ALA A 10 6.25 -38.19 18.33
N SER A 11 6.25 -39.18 19.22
CA SER A 11 5.23 -39.37 20.26
C SER A 11 5.17 -38.24 21.29
N GLN A 12 6.31 -37.64 21.65
CA GLN A 12 6.37 -36.47 22.53
C GLN A 12 5.89 -35.21 21.81
N CYS A 13 6.26 -35.01 20.55
CA CYS A 13 5.75 -33.91 19.73
C CYS A 13 4.22 -33.97 19.57
N GLU A 14 3.65 -35.17 19.41
CA GLU A 14 2.20 -35.34 19.31
C GLU A 14 1.49 -35.13 20.65
N GLN A 15 2.10 -35.51 21.78
CA GLN A 15 1.61 -35.18 23.12
C GLN A 15 1.62 -33.66 23.38
N PHE A 16 2.68 -32.95 22.99
CA PHE A 16 2.72 -31.49 23.07
C PHE A 16 1.66 -30.84 22.18
N ARG A 17 1.45 -31.35 20.96
CA ARG A 17 0.39 -30.89 20.05
C ARG A 17 -1.01 -31.11 20.63
N LYS A 18 -1.28 -32.27 21.23
CA LYS A 18 -2.57 -32.57 21.86
C LYS A 18 -2.79 -31.74 23.12
N ALA A 19 -1.76 -31.53 23.94
CA ALA A 19 -1.81 -30.63 25.09
C ALA A 19 -2.11 -29.18 24.68
N PHE A 20 -1.45 -28.69 23.63
CA PHE A 20 -1.63 -27.33 23.07
C PHE A 20 -3.03 -27.10 22.48
N VAL A 21 -3.57 -28.08 21.73
CA VAL A 21 -4.94 -28.03 21.18
C VAL A 21 -6.00 -28.13 22.29
N SER A 22 -5.72 -28.87 23.37
CA SER A 22 -6.63 -28.98 24.52
C SER A 22 -6.67 -27.70 25.36
N GLN A 23 -5.53 -27.03 25.56
CA GLN A 23 -5.45 -25.77 26.28
C GLN A 23 -6.13 -24.62 25.51
N THR A 24 -5.95 -24.56 24.18
CA THR A 24 -6.67 -23.58 23.34
C THR A 24 -8.18 -23.80 23.36
N ARG A 25 -8.67 -25.05 23.35
CA ARG A 25 -10.12 -25.34 23.45
C ARG A 25 -10.70 -25.05 24.84
N ALA A 26 -9.96 -25.30 25.92
CA ALA A 26 -10.37 -24.98 27.29
C ALA A 26 -10.46 -23.46 27.50
N SER A 27 -9.47 -22.70 27.01
CA SER A 27 -9.47 -21.23 27.02
C SER A 27 -10.59 -20.65 26.14
N GLN A 28 -10.89 -21.27 25.00
CA GLN A 28 -12.00 -20.86 24.12
C GLN A 28 -13.39 -21.12 24.73
N ARG A 29 -13.56 -22.18 25.54
CA ARG A 29 -14.84 -22.49 26.21
C ARG A 29 -15.10 -21.59 27.42
N LEU A 30 -14.08 -21.30 28.22
CA LEU A 30 -14.19 -20.36 29.35
C LEU A 30 -14.52 -18.94 28.90
N CYS A 31 -13.98 -18.47 27.76
CA CYS A 31 -14.32 -17.17 27.20
C CYS A 31 -15.73 -17.09 26.59
N ARG A 32 -16.29 -18.19 26.08
CA ARG A 32 -17.66 -18.22 25.53
C ARG A 32 -18.77 -18.10 26.58
N ALA A 33 -18.50 -18.50 27.82
CA ALA A 33 -19.50 -18.48 28.88
C ALA A 33 -19.59 -17.12 29.61
N ALA A 34 -18.56 -16.26 29.49
CA ALA A 34 -18.45 -15.06 30.32
C ALA A 34 -18.89 -13.74 29.64
N THR A 35 -18.92 -13.66 28.31
CA THR A 35 -19.30 -12.42 27.62
C THR A 35 -20.11 -12.74 26.37
N GLY A 36 -21.42 -12.49 26.43
CA GLY A 36 -22.35 -12.55 25.28
C GLY A 36 -22.11 -11.46 24.22
N ALA A 37 -20.85 -11.17 23.91
CA ALA A 37 -20.41 -10.19 22.92
C ALA A 37 -19.40 -10.86 21.98
N SER A 38 -19.84 -11.11 20.75
CA SER A 38 -19.06 -11.71 19.69
C SER A 38 -18.22 -10.64 18.95
N PHE A 39 -17.12 -10.17 19.54
CA PHE A 39 -16.03 -9.55 18.78
C PHE A 39 -14.80 -9.36 19.68
N LEU A 40 -13.89 -10.33 19.68
CA LEU A 40 -12.50 -10.04 20.06
C LEU A 40 -11.78 -9.70 18.75
N PRO A 41 -11.29 -8.46 18.54
CA PRO A 41 -10.50 -8.17 17.37
C PRO A 41 -9.25 -9.06 17.39
N SER A 42 -8.97 -9.71 16.27
CA SER A 42 -7.63 -10.22 15.97
C SER A 42 -6.64 -9.15 16.40
N ARG A 43 -5.68 -9.49 17.27
CA ARG A 43 -4.73 -8.53 17.85
C ARG A 43 -3.87 -7.80 16.81
N TYR A 44 -3.95 -8.19 15.54
CA TYR A 44 -3.34 -7.50 14.42
C TYR A 44 -4.43 -6.93 13.50
N ALA A 45 -4.45 -5.60 13.38
CA ALA A 45 -5.10 -4.93 12.27
C ALA A 45 -4.54 -5.49 10.96
N ALA A 46 -5.39 -5.86 10.01
CA ALA A 46 -4.93 -6.35 8.70
C ALA A 46 -4.01 -5.29 8.07
N ILE A 47 -2.82 -5.69 7.63
CA ILE A 47 -1.87 -4.78 6.99
C ILE A 47 -2.31 -4.54 5.55
N LYS A 48 -2.33 -3.26 5.15
CA LYS A 48 -2.62 -2.84 3.77
C LYS A 48 -1.65 -1.76 3.33
N SER A 49 -1.30 -1.76 2.06
CA SER A 49 -0.48 -0.70 1.46
C SER A 49 -1.23 -0.01 0.35
N ILE A 50 -1.17 1.33 0.31
CA ILE A 50 -1.86 2.14 -0.69
C ILE A 50 -0.89 3.10 -1.36
N ASP A 51 -1.14 3.37 -2.63
CA ASP A 51 -0.55 4.48 -3.37
C ASP A 51 -1.55 5.02 -4.40
N VAL A 52 -1.38 6.29 -4.78
CA VAL A 52 -2.24 7.01 -5.71
C VAL A 52 -1.39 7.73 -6.74
N GLU A 53 -1.65 7.47 -8.02
CA GLU A 53 -1.13 8.30 -9.10
C GLU A 53 -2.04 9.48 -9.37
N PHE A 54 -1.42 10.56 -9.87
CA PHE A 54 -2.09 11.82 -10.10
C PHE A 54 -2.10 12.18 -11.58
N ALA A 55 -3.15 12.87 -12.00
CA ALA A 55 -3.21 13.53 -13.30
C ALA A 55 -3.28 15.04 -13.12
N HIS A 56 -2.63 15.75 -14.03
CA HIS A 56 -2.58 17.20 -14.07
C HIS A 56 -3.36 17.72 -15.28
N PHE A 57 -4.21 18.70 -15.02
CA PHE A 57 -5.09 19.33 -15.99
C PHE A 57 -4.89 20.84 -15.95
N VAL A 58 -4.81 21.48 -17.11
CA VAL A 58 -4.88 22.94 -17.20
C VAL A 58 -6.32 23.33 -17.50
N ASN A 59 -6.84 24.36 -16.85
CA ASN A 59 -8.09 25.02 -17.22
C ASN A 59 -7.88 26.53 -17.17
N LYS A 60 -8.01 27.22 -18.30
CA LYS A 60 -7.81 28.69 -18.38
C LYS A 60 -6.50 29.16 -17.72
N GLY A 61 -5.42 28.39 -17.89
CA GLY A 61 -4.10 28.69 -17.30
C GLY A 61 -3.91 28.22 -15.84
N GLN A 62 -4.93 27.66 -15.19
CA GLN A 62 -4.82 27.11 -13.83
C GLN A 62 -4.59 25.60 -13.87
N ILE A 63 -3.51 25.13 -13.21
CA ILE A 63 -3.23 23.69 -13.07
C ILE A 63 -4.06 23.12 -11.91
N THR A 64 -4.84 22.09 -12.21
CA THR A 64 -5.57 21.28 -11.24
C THR A 64 -4.98 19.87 -11.21
N THR A 65 -4.81 19.32 -10.03
CA THR A 65 -4.32 17.95 -9.83
C THR A 65 -5.43 17.10 -9.24
N ALA A 66 -5.65 15.89 -9.77
CA ALA A 66 -6.62 14.94 -9.23
C ALA A 66 -6.03 13.53 -9.15
N ALA A 67 -6.57 12.71 -8.25
CA ALA A 67 -6.28 11.28 -8.20
C ALA A 67 -6.75 10.62 -9.51
N ALA A 68 -5.91 9.79 -10.10
CA ALA A 68 -6.09 9.23 -11.44
C ALA A 68 -6.00 7.70 -11.47
N GLU A 69 -5.17 7.11 -10.61
CA GLU A 69 -5.07 5.68 -10.39
C GLU A 69 -4.86 5.44 -8.89
N VAL A 70 -5.41 4.36 -8.36
CA VAL A 70 -5.17 3.93 -6.99
C VAL A 70 -4.92 2.44 -6.96
N CYS A 71 -3.95 2.03 -6.16
CA CYS A 71 -3.71 0.64 -5.85
C CYS A 71 -3.76 0.42 -4.33
N LEU A 72 -4.46 -0.63 -3.91
CA LEU A 72 -4.50 -1.13 -2.55
C LEU A 72 -4.06 -2.59 -2.54
N LEU A 73 -3.05 -2.91 -1.74
CA LEU A 73 -2.48 -4.24 -1.58
C LEU A 73 -2.76 -4.79 -0.19
N ALA A 74 -2.88 -6.12 -0.10
CA ALA A 74 -2.83 -6.85 1.17
C ALA A 74 -1.39 -7.08 1.62
N GLU A 75 -1.21 -7.63 2.84
CA GLU A 75 0.09 -7.94 3.44
C GLU A 75 0.98 -8.85 2.58
N ASP A 76 0.38 -9.82 1.89
CA ASP A 76 1.09 -10.76 1.01
C ASP A 76 1.42 -10.18 -0.38
N GLY A 77 1.09 -8.90 -0.61
CA GLY A 77 1.26 -8.22 -1.89
C GLY A 77 0.17 -8.51 -2.91
N SER A 78 -0.87 -9.29 -2.55
CA SER A 78 -2.03 -9.48 -3.43
C SER A 78 -2.82 -8.19 -3.60
N VAL A 79 -3.37 -7.99 -4.79
CA VAL A 79 -4.10 -6.77 -5.15
C VAL A 79 -5.53 -6.86 -4.62
N LEU A 80 -5.90 -5.95 -3.73
CA LEU A 80 -7.28 -5.80 -3.21
C LEU A 80 -8.10 -4.85 -4.08
N LEU A 81 -7.46 -3.80 -4.59
CA LEU A 81 -8.05 -2.85 -5.53
C LEU A 81 -6.92 -2.31 -6.42
N ASN A 82 -7.12 -2.29 -7.73
CA ASN A 82 -6.26 -1.52 -8.64
C ASN A 82 -7.16 -0.93 -9.70
N SER A 83 -7.36 0.39 -9.67
CA SER A 83 -8.36 1.04 -10.50
C SER A 83 -7.93 2.43 -10.91
N TYR A 84 -8.26 2.78 -12.16
CA TYR A 84 -8.34 4.16 -12.57
C TYR A 84 -9.50 4.87 -11.86
N ILE A 85 -9.37 6.18 -11.72
CA ILE A 85 -10.37 7.05 -11.11
C ILE A 85 -10.76 8.09 -12.15
N CYS A 86 -12.05 8.13 -12.48
CA CYS A 86 -12.58 9.20 -13.31
C CYS A 86 -12.58 10.51 -12.50
N PRO A 87 -11.88 11.57 -12.95
CA PRO A 87 -11.90 12.89 -12.31
C PRO A 87 -13.27 13.58 -12.52
N GLY A 88 -14.21 13.26 -11.63
CA GLY A 88 -15.66 13.37 -11.82
C GLY A 88 -16.33 14.75 -11.83
N ASN A 89 -15.65 15.84 -12.17
CA ASN A 89 -16.31 17.12 -12.54
C ASN A 89 -15.94 17.59 -13.95
N LEU A 90 -15.10 16.83 -14.64
CA LEU A 90 -14.52 17.21 -15.92
C LEU A 90 -14.99 16.28 -17.05
N TYR A 91 -15.72 15.20 -16.75
CA TYR A 91 -16.15 14.19 -17.73
C TYR A 91 -17.04 14.78 -18.85
N GLU A 92 -17.96 15.69 -18.51
CA GLU A 92 -18.75 16.43 -19.51
C GLU A 92 -17.89 17.41 -20.32
N SER A 93 -16.80 17.94 -19.74
CA SER A 93 -15.82 18.80 -20.43
C SER A 93 -14.82 17.99 -21.27
N PHE A 94 -14.54 16.73 -20.90
CA PHE A 94 -13.57 15.82 -21.51
C PHE A 94 -14.06 15.15 -22.79
N ARG A 95 -15.37 15.07 -23.04
CA ARG A 95 -15.86 14.67 -24.37
C ARG A 95 -15.43 15.65 -25.49
N SER A 96 -15.17 16.91 -25.13
CA SER A 96 -14.80 17.97 -26.06
C SER A 96 -13.28 18.22 -26.16
N ILE A 97 -12.47 17.63 -25.27
CA ILE A 97 -11.03 17.83 -25.27
C ILE A 97 -10.37 16.76 -26.14
N LYS A 98 -9.88 17.18 -27.31
CA LYS A 98 -8.95 16.39 -28.12
C LYS A 98 -7.59 16.44 -27.45
N VAL A 99 -7.23 15.38 -26.71
CA VAL A 99 -5.91 15.29 -26.08
C VAL A 99 -4.93 14.66 -27.08
N ALA A 100 -3.89 15.38 -27.45
CA ALA A 100 -2.76 14.80 -28.16
C ALA A 100 -1.96 13.92 -27.17
N PRO A 101 -1.47 12.74 -27.59
CA PRO A 101 -0.68 11.87 -26.72
C PRO A 101 0.62 12.58 -26.31
N VAL A 102 0.72 13.03 -25.06
CA VAL A 102 1.99 13.56 -24.54
C VAL A 102 2.88 12.39 -24.15
N CYS A 103 3.87 12.16 -25.01
CA CYS A 103 4.98 11.25 -24.77
C CYS A 103 5.87 11.79 -23.63
N SER A 104 6.35 10.89 -22.79
CA SER A 104 7.29 11.11 -21.70
C SER A 104 8.45 12.04 -22.09
N MET A 105 8.53 13.21 -21.48
CA MET A 105 9.71 14.09 -21.32
C MET A 105 10.69 14.29 -22.51
N ALA A 106 10.25 14.06 -23.74
CA ALA A 106 11.08 14.22 -24.94
C ALA A 106 10.31 14.85 -26.13
N CYS A 107 9.29 15.66 -25.88
CA CYS A 107 8.69 16.47 -26.94
C CYS A 107 9.25 17.90 -26.87
N PRO A 108 10.24 18.25 -27.73
CA PRO A 108 10.66 19.63 -27.90
C PRO A 108 9.49 20.40 -28.50
N SER A 109 9.21 21.57 -27.92
CA SER A 109 8.43 22.67 -28.47
C SER A 109 8.16 22.61 -29.99
N ALA A 110 7.08 21.96 -30.39
CA ALA A 110 6.42 22.16 -31.69
C ALA A 110 5.09 21.39 -31.68
N GLU A 111 4.01 22.08 -32.06
CA GLU A 111 2.67 21.54 -32.32
C GLU A 111 1.75 21.31 -31.11
N LEU A 112 1.67 22.32 -30.24
CA LEU A 112 0.38 22.69 -29.66
C LEU A 112 -0.48 23.33 -30.77
N HIS A 113 -1.23 22.53 -31.54
CA HIS A 113 -2.26 23.09 -32.42
C HIS A 113 -3.63 22.43 -32.22
N ALA A 114 -4.56 23.30 -31.82
CA ALA A 114 -6.03 23.17 -31.76
C ALA A 114 -6.63 22.33 -30.62
N ALA A 115 -6.38 22.71 -29.37
CA ALA A 115 -7.28 22.42 -28.25
C ALA A 115 -8.44 23.45 -28.23
N SER A 116 -9.43 23.26 -29.10
CA SER A 116 -10.71 23.97 -29.02
C SER A 116 -11.58 23.36 -27.91
N SER A 117 -11.26 23.66 -26.64
CA SER A 117 -12.19 23.81 -25.49
C SER A 117 -11.47 23.67 -24.14
N GLY A 118 -10.87 24.77 -23.68
CA GLY A 118 -10.67 25.08 -22.25
C GLY A 118 -9.63 24.27 -21.45
N PHE A 119 -9.22 23.08 -21.86
CA PHE A 119 -8.33 22.24 -21.07
C PHE A 119 -7.24 21.52 -21.87
N ASP A 120 -6.03 21.48 -21.29
CA ASP A 120 -4.88 20.74 -21.79
C ASP A 120 -4.42 19.70 -20.74
N TRP A 121 -4.08 18.48 -21.18
CA TRP A 121 -3.53 17.42 -20.32
C TRP A 121 -2.00 17.52 -20.30
N ILE A 122 -1.40 17.50 -19.10
CA ILE A 122 0.05 17.72 -18.92
C ILE A 122 0.81 16.45 -18.54
N GLY A 123 0.14 15.36 -18.16
CA GLY A 123 0.82 14.08 -17.90
C GLY A 123 0.12 13.18 -16.89
N GLY A 124 0.69 11.98 -16.72
CA GLY A 124 0.21 10.94 -15.81
C GLY A 124 -0.40 9.74 -16.56
N VAL A 125 -1.66 9.43 -16.22
CA VAL A 125 -2.45 8.36 -16.86
C VAL A 125 -3.12 8.88 -18.14
N THR A 126 -3.06 8.06 -19.20
CA THR A 126 -3.58 8.44 -20.54
C THR A 126 -5.11 8.46 -20.55
N VAL A 127 -5.70 9.18 -21.50
CA VAL A 127 -7.16 9.42 -21.51
C VAL A 127 -7.95 8.13 -21.69
N GLU A 128 -7.41 7.19 -22.47
CA GLU A 128 -8.04 5.91 -22.78
C GLU A 128 -8.31 5.10 -21.50
N ASN A 129 -7.42 5.21 -20.51
CA ASN A 129 -7.52 4.53 -19.23
C ASN A 129 -8.66 5.05 -18.34
N TYR A 130 -9.22 6.23 -18.63
CA TYR A 130 -10.39 6.75 -17.93
C TYR A 130 -11.72 6.34 -18.57
N THR A 131 -11.68 5.68 -19.73
CA THR A 131 -12.90 5.15 -20.36
C THR A 131 -13.50 4.12 -19.40
N ASP A 132 -14.77 4.32 -19.02
CA ASP A 132 -15.49 3.51 -18.03
C ASP A 132 -14.87 3.45 -16.62
N ALA A 133 -13.89 4.30 -16.32
CA ALA A 133 -13.30 4.36 -14.98
C ALA A 133 -14.35 4.81 -13.94
N PRO A 134 -14.39 4.18 -12.76
CA PRO A 134 -15.32 4.55 -11.71
C PRO A 134 -15.08 5.98 -11.21
N THR A 135 -16.15 6.63 -10.76
CA THR A 135 -16.03 7.94 -10.12
C THR A 135 -15.25 7.83 -8.81
N LEU A 136 -14.65 8.95 -8.37
CA LEU A 136 -14.01 9.02 -7.06
C LEU A 136 -14.93 8.55 -5.92
N LYS A 137 -16.24 8.84 -6.01
CA LYS A 137 -17.22 8.41 -5.00
C LYS A 137 -17.34 6.89 -4.88
N VAL A 138 -17.31 6.18 -6.02
CA VAL A 138 -17.36 4.71 -6.04
C VAL A 138 -16.08 4.13 -5.42
N ILE A 139 -14.94 4.69 -5.80
CA ILE A 139 -13.63 4.29 -5.25
C ILE A 139 -13.54 4.56 -3.74
N GLN A 140 -14.04 5.70 -3.28
CA GLN A 140 -14.12 6.02 -1.85
C GLN A 140 -14.92 4.99 -1.06
N GLN A 141 -16.06 4.54 -1.58
CA GLN A 141 -16.90 3.54 -0.92
C GLN A 141 -16.18 2.19 -0.80
N GLN A 142 -15.52 1.75 -1.87
CA GLN A 142 -14.73 0.53 -1.87
C GLN A 142 -13.57 0.62 -0.88
N LEU A 143 -12.78 1.70 -0.94
CA LEU A 143 -11.63 1.91 -0.07
C LEU A 143 -12.03 2.05 1.41
N THR A 144 -13.13 2.74 1.72
CA THR A 144 -13.60 2.89 3.11
C THR A 144 -13.88 1.51 3.74
N THR A 145 -14.53 0.62 2.99
CA THR A 145 -14.82 -0.74 3.43
C THR A 145 -13.54 -1.56 3.56
N LEU A 146 -12.66 -1.48 2.57
CA LEU A 146 -11.41 -2.24 2.58
C LEU A 146 -10.45 -1.75 3.67
N LEU A 147 -10.41 -0.46 4.00
CA LEU A 147 -9.46 0.10 4.96
C LEU A 147 -9.91 0.00 6.42
N GLU A 148 -11.15 -0.40 6.69
CA GLU A 148 -11.70 -0.44 8.04
C GLU A 148 -10.85 -1.31 8.98
N GLY A 149 -10.45 -0.71 10.11
CA GLY A 149 -9.64 -1.38 11.13
C GLY A 149 -8.25 -1.84 10.68
N SER A 150 -7.76 -1.38 9.52
CA SER A 150 -6.49 -1.81 8.95
C SER A 150 -5.32 -0.91 9.34
N LEU A 151 -4.11 -1.48 9.37
CA LEU A 151 -2.87 -0.71 9.44
C LEU A 151 -2.48 -0.34 8.01
N LEU A 152 -2.46 0.95 7.72
CA LEU A 152 -2.26 1.49 6.37
C LEU A 152 -0.84 1.98 6.19
N ILE A 153 -0.13 1.40 5.23
CA ILE A 153 1.23 1.73 4.84
C ILE A 153 1.19 2.56 3.55
N GLY A 154 2.11 3.50 3.42
CA GLY A 154 2.34 4.25 2.18
C GLY A 154 3.54 5.19 2.29
N TYR A 155 3.83 5.92 1.22
CA TYR A 155 4.94 6.87 1.14
C TYR A 155 4.46 8.29 0.83
N GLY A 156 4.00 9.02 1.86
CA GLY A 156 3.35 10.32 1.68
C GLY A 156 1.82 10.26 1.79
N LEU A 157 1.30 9.38 2.66
CA LEU A 157 -0.13 9.08 2.83
C LEU A 157 -1.05 10.31 2.94
N SER A 158 -0.54 11.43 3.48
CA SER A 158 -1.31 12.67 3.59
C SER A 158 -1.79 13.18 2.22
N LYS A 159 -0.99 13.02 1.17
CA LYS A 159 -1.33 13.48 -0.18
C LYS A 159 -2.39 12.55 -0.79
N ASP A 160 -2.21 11.25 -0.63
CA ASP A 160 -3.07 10.22 -1.21
C ASP A 160 -4.44 10.19 -0.55
N LEU A 161 -4.49 10.23 0.79
CA LEU A 161 -5.75 10.26 1.53
C LEU A 161 -6.52 11.56 1.26
N SER A 162 -5.83 12.70 1.15
CA SER A 162 -6.45 13.99 0.83
C SER A 162 -7.06 13.99 -0.57
N SER A 163 -6.33 13.47 -1.57
CA SER A 163 -6.81 13.41 -2.96
C SER A 163 -7.99 12.44 -3.12
N LEU A 164 -8.00 11.36 -2.33
CA LEU A 164 -9.11 10.44 -2.23
C LEU A 164 -10.24 10.94 -1.34
N ARG A 165 -10.07 12.06 -0.62
CA ARG A 165 -10.96 12.56 0.43
C ARG A 165 -11.34 11.49 1.47
N LEU A 166 -10.37 10.66 1.84
CA LEU A 166 -10.51 9.63 2.86
C LEU A 166 -9.87 10.10 4.16
N HIS A 167 -10.43 9.64 5.27
CA HIS A 167 -9.82 9.80 6.59
C HIS A 167 -9.47 8.41 7.13
N HIS A 168 -8.21 8.22 7.51
CA HIS A 168 -7.74 7.03 8.21
C HIS A 168 -7.14 7.45 9.55
N PRO A 169 -7.39 6.75 10.68
CA PRO A 169 -6.83 7.15 11.97
C PRO A 169 -5.30 7.24 11.94
N HIS A 170 -4.71 8.35 12.40
CA HIS A 170 -3.25 8.55 12.38
C HIS A 170 -2.48 7.46 13.14
N ALA A 171 -3.05 6.90 14.21
CA ALA A 171 -2.45 5.79 14.95
C ALA A 171 -2.28 4.51 14.13
N LEU A 172 -3.13 4.32 13.10
CA LEU A 172 -3.13 3.19 12.19
C LEU A 172 -2.42 3.49 10.86
N GLN A 173 -1.84 4.68 10.69
CA GLN A 173 -1.03 5.03 9.54
C GLN A 173 0.45 4.74 9.80
N LYS A 174 1.13 4.14 8.82
CA LYS A 174 2.59 3.93 8.77
C LYS A 174 3.14 4.64 7.53
N ASP A 175 3.24 5.96 7.65
CA ASP A 175 3.71 6.85 6.59
C ASP A 175 5.25 6.87 6.53
N LEU A 176 5.81 6.11 5.59
CA LEU A 176 7.25 5.82 5.53
C LEU A 176 8.12 7.05 5.28
N ILE A 177 7.58 8.10 4.67
CA ILE A 177 8.29 9.37 4.45
C ILE A 177 8.73 10.03 5.77
N ARG A 178 8.06 9.69 6.88
CA ARG A 178 8.33 10.22 8.23
C ARG A 178 9.37 9.42 9.01
N TYR A 179 9.78 8.26 8.48
CA TYR A 179 10.67 7.35 9.20
C TYR A 179 12.10 7.84 9.05
N ARG A 180 12.76 8.14 10.17
CA ARG A 180 14.14 8.64 10.20
C ARG A 180 15.11 7.78 9.39
N LYS A 181 14.92 6.46 9.41
CA LYS A 181 15.73 5.49 8.65
C LYS A 181 15.69 5.72 7.13
N PHE A 182 14.56 6.21 6.61
CA PHE A 182 14.35 6.48 5.18
C PHE A 182 14.64 7.93 4.80
N GLN A 183 14.97 8.79 5.76
CA GLN A 183 15.35 10.19 5.52
C GLN A 183 16.85 10.34 5.29
N SER A 184 17.25 11.51 4.78
CA SER A 184 18.64 11.95 4.78
C SER A 184 19.16 12.13 6.21
N SER A 185 20.49 12.28 6.35
CA SER A 185 21.12 12.65 7.63
C SER A 185 20.63 13.99 8.17
N THR A 186 20.16 14.89 7.29
CA THR A 186 19.55 16.17 7.65
C THR A 186 18.05 16.08 7.97
N GLY A 187 17.47 14.88 7.92
CA GLY A 187 16.06 14.63 8.20
C GLY A 187 15.10 14.97 7.06
N GLN A 188 15.62 15.21 5.86
CA GLN A 188 14.81 15.44 4.66
C GLN A 188 14.32 14.12 4.08
N ALA A 189 13.09 14.11 3.57
CA ALA A 189 12.55 12.96 2.84
C ALA A 189 13.37 12.69 1.57
N ARG A 190 13.67 11.41 1.31
CA ARG A 190 14.26 10.95 0.05
C ARG A 190 13.16 10.58 -0.94
N LYS A 191 13.50 10.26 -2.18
CA LYS A 191 12.54 9.67 -3.12
C LYS A 191 12.31 8.19 -2.79
N LEU A 192 11.11 7.68 -3.06
CA LEU A 192 10.78 6.26 -2.88
C LEU A 192 11.73 5.37 -3.69
N GLN A 193 12.08 5.77 -4.92
CA GLN A 193 13.08 5.11 -5.76
C GLN A 193 14.44 4.96 -5.05
N GLU A 194 14.96 6.05 -4.48
CA GLU A 194 16.27 6.04 -3.81
C GLU A 194 16.31 5.08 -2.62
N ILE A 195 15.26 5.07 -1.81
CA ILE A 195 15.18 4.18 -0.63
C ILE A 195 14.89 2.74 -1.04
N SER A 196 14.10 2.51 -2.09
CA SER A 196 13.86 1.16 -2.62
C SER A 196 15.16 0.54 -3.14
N GLN A 197 15.92 1.30 -3.92
CA GLN A 197 17.23 0.86 -4.39
C GLN A 197 18.19 0.61 -3.22
N ARG A 198 18.21 1.49 -2.23
CA ARG A 198 19.12 1.38 -1.08
C ARG A 198 18.82 0.20 -0.16
N PHE A 199 17.55 -0.04 0.15
CA PHE A 199 17.16 -1.02 1.18
C PHE A 199 16.71 -2.36 0.60
N LEU A 200 16.09 -2.35 -0.59
CA LEU A 200 15.59 -3.55 -1.25
C LEU A 200 16.48 -4.02 -2.42
N SER A 201 17.48 -3.22 -2.82
CA SER A 201 18.27 -3.48 -4.04
C SER A 201 17.40 -3.65 -5.29
N HIS A 202 16.28 -2.93 -5.32
CA HIS A 202 15.29 -2.98 -6.37
C HIS A 202 15.14 -1.60 -6.99
N ASP A 203 15.31 -1.53 -8.30
CA ASP A 203 15.07 -0.32 -9.07
C ASP A 203 13.59 -0.30 -9.49
N ILE A 204 12.90 0.77 -9.10
CA ILE A 204 11.49 1.02 -9.40
C ILE A 204 11.38 2.30 -10.21
N GLN A 205 10.24 2.56 -10.85
CA GLN A 205 10.02 3.80 -11.57
C GLN A 205 11.00 4.00 -12.75
N ALA A 206 11.55 2.91 -13.30
CA ALA A 206 12.44 2.94 -14.47
C ALA A 206 11.73 3.36 -15.77
N GLY A 207 10.40 3.48 -15.74
CA GLY A 207 9.55 3.93 -16.84
C GLY A 207 8.36 4.76 -16.35
N LYS A 208 7.13 4.41 -16.77
CA LYS A 208 5.92 5.05 -16.22
C LYS A 208 5.68 4.53 -14.80
N HIS A 209 5.51 5.46 -13.86
CA HIS A 209 5.16 5.12 -12.48
C HIS A 209 3.77 4.49 -12.44
N THR A 210 3.60 3.50 -11.56
CA THR A 210 2.30 2.88 -11.33
C THR A 210 2.04 2.83 -9.83
N ALA A 211 0.80 3.13 -9.45
CA ALA A 211 0.38 3.06 -8.06
C ALA A 211 0.66 1.67 -7.46
N ARG A 212 0.57 0.62 -8.28
CA ARG A 212 0.88 -0.75 -7.83
C ARG A 212 2.34 -0.94 -7.45
N GLU A 213 3.28 -0.47 -8.27
CA GLU A 213 4.71 -0.61 -8.00
C GLU A 213 5.09 0.16 -6.73
N ASP A 214 4.60 1.39 -6.59
CA ASP A 214 4.90 2.26 -5.45
C ASP A 214 4.27 1.74 -4.15
N ALA A 215 3.00 1.28 -4.18
CA ALA A 215 2.36 0.64 -3.04
C ALA A 215 3.10 -0.64 -2.60
N PHE A 216 3.58 -1.44 -3.56
CA PHE A 216 4.35 -2.65 -3.27
C PHE A 216 5.72 -2.33 -2.67
N ALA A 217 6.43 -1.34 -3.23
CA ALA A 217 7.72 -0.89 -2.69
C ALA A 217 7.57 -0.38 -1.25
N ALA A 218 6.54 0.42 -0.97
CA ALA A 218 6.24 0.90 0.38
C ALA A 218 5.95 -0.26 1.35
N LEU A 219 5.15 -1.25 0.93
CA LEU A 219 4.87 -2.44 1.72
C LEU A 219 6.17 -3.18 2.08
N GLN A 220 7.01 -3.44 1.09
CA GLN A 220 8.26 -4.19 1.29
C GLN A 220 9.26 -3.44 2.17
N LEU A 221 9.37 -2.12 2.02
CA LEU A 221 10.20 -1.28 2.90
C LEU A 221 9.71 -1.34 4.34
N TYR A 222 8.39 -1.28 4.57
CA TYR A 222 7.83 -1.41 5.91
C TYR A 222 8.11 -2.79 6.52
N LEU A 223 7.80 -3.87 5.78
CA LEU A 223 8.01 -5.23 6.26
C LEU A 223 9.49 -5.50 6.56
N GLN A 224 10.40 -5.04 5.70
CA GLN A 224 11.84 -5.14 5.94
C GLN A 224 12.27 -4.31 7.15
N HIS A 225 11.70 -3.13 7.35
CA HIS A 225 12.01 -2.31 8.52
C HIS A 225 11.57 -3.01 9.82
N VAL A 226 10.36 -3.55 9.87
CA VAL A 226 9.85 -4.29 11.03
C VAL A 226 10.69 -5.55 11.26
N ARG A 227 11.01 -6.31 10.20
CA ARG A 227 11.92 -7.48 10.28
C ARG A 227 13.26 -7.15 10.93
N ASN A 228 13.82 -6.01 10.56
CA ASN A 228 15.18 -5.62 10.96
C ASN A 228 15.22 -4.79 12.25
N ASP A 229 14.07 -4.56 12.90
CA ASP A 229 13.99 -3.80 14.15
C ASP A 229 13.42 -4.68 15.27
N PRO A 230 14.29 -5.33 16.07
CA PRO A 230 13.87 -6.20 17.15
C PRO A 230 13.02 -5.50 18.23
N ALA A 231 13.03 -4.17 18.29
CA ALA A 231 12.20 -3.41 19.23
C ALA A 231 10.76 -3.26 18.74
N LEU A 232 10.48 -3.50 17.45
CA LEU A 232 9.16 -3.44 16.84
C LEU A 232 8.45 -4.80 16.81
N MET A 233 9.14 -5.89 17.17
CA MET A 233 8.58 -7.22 17.31
C MET A 233 8.66 -7.67 18.77
N THR A 234 7.61 -8.28 19.28
CA THR A 234 7.70 -9.04 20.53
C THR A 234 8.59 -10.26 20.34
N TYR A 235 9.14 -10.78 21.44
CA TYR A 235 9.95 -12.01 21.40
C TYR A 235 9.22 -13.17 20.71
N GLN A 236 7.91 -13.31 20.95
CA GLN A 236 7.10 -14.36 20.32
C GLN A 236 6.95 -14.14 18.81
N GLU A 237 6.76 -12.90 18.36
CA GLU A 237 6.67 -12.56 16.94
C GLU A 237 8.00 -12.76 16.20
N LEU A 238 9.13 -12.45 16.87
CA LEU A 238 10.48 -12.74 16.34
C LEU A 238 10.67 -14.25 16.12
N VAL A 239 10.27 -15.06 17.10
CA VAL A 239 10.35 -16.53 17.00
C VAL A 239 9.44 -17.05 15.90
N ASP A 240 8.18 -16.61 15.84
CA ASP A 240 7.22 -17.03 14.80
C ASP A 240 7.64 -16.55 13.39
N TYR A 241 8.32 -15.41 13.30
CA TYR A 241 8.90 -14.90 12.07
C TYR A 241 10.08 -15.75 11.60
N GLU A 242 11.05 -16.02 12.48
CA GLU A 242 12.20 -16.88 12.17
C GLU A 242 11.73 -18.28 11.75
N LEU A 243 10.82 -18.90 12.51
CA LEU A 243 10.28 -20.22 12.19
C LEU A 243 9.59 -20.28 10.82
N ARG A 244 8.93 -19.20 10.37
CA ARG A 244 8.30 -19.12 9.03
C ARG A 244 9.30 -18.95 7.89
N ASN A 245 10.48 -18.40 8.19
CA ASN A 245 11.50 -18.05 7.20
C ASN A 245 12.76 -18.94 7.29
N LEU A 246 12.76 -19.95 8.16
CA LEU A 246 13.78 -20.98 8.16
C LEU A 246 13.82 -21.62 6.77
N PRO A 247 15.00 -21.71 6.13
CA PRO A 247 15.13 -22.44 4.88
C PRO A 247 14.80 -23.91 5.16
N PHE A 248 13.65 -24.37 4.69
CA PHE A 248 13.36 -25.80 4.63
C PHE A 248 14.37 -26.43 3.66
N ALA A 249 15.26 -27.27 4.20
CA ALA A 249 15.99 -28.29 3.44
C ALA A 249 15.22 -29.61 3.52
#